data_AF-A0A508YKL5-F1
#
_entry.id   AF-A0A508YKL5-F1
#
_cell.length_a   1.000
_cell.length_b   1.000
_cell.length_c   1.000
_cell.angle_alpha   90.00
_cell.angle_beta   90.00
_cell.angle_gamma   90.00
#
_symmetry.space_group_name_H-M   'P 1'
#
loop_
_entity.id
_entity.type
_entity.pdbx_description
1 polymer ?
#
loop_
_entity_poly.entity_id
_entity_poly.type
_entity_poly.pdbx_seq_one_letter_code
_entity_poly.pdbx_strand_id
1 'polypeptide(L)'
;MASKTAKIALATNVMENHFGDKWFRLSREQVSAHCSNLGKVDRSEIKAAIKIIDDFRNSDIEKKHFQEHRQQEHHKSKISRYEKTDIMIEKCLKTAITNKITHSEMMETIQCDEGTYRKHIKNNEYLRRLDKCLSRSKRFIELAVMQENGQLVFYPNVVEASHDLNVSSYTIQKALKVGDGYGVIDGNRIKLKSLWEKEGFWMDNEGEKH
;
A
#
# COMPACT_ATOMS: atom_id res chain seq x y z
N MET A 1 -41.29 -21.87 -11.07
CA MET A 1 -39.98 -21.79 -10.39
C MET A 1 -40.11 -20.89 -9.17
N ALA A 2 -39.61 -21.29 -8.00
CA ALA A 2 -39.65 -20.43 -6.81
C ALA A 2 -38.85 -19.14 -7.03
N SER A 3 -39.39 -18.00 -6.55
CA SER A 3 -38.74 -16.68 -6.70
C SER A 3 -37.38 -16.64 -6.00
N LYS A 4 -36.48 -15.76 -6.46
CA LYS A 4 -35.13 -15.57 -5.87
C LYS A 4 -35.23 -15.34 -4.35
N THR A 5 -36.19 -14.52 -3.94
CA THR A 5 -36.51 -14.21 -2.54
C THR A 5 -36.96 -15.43 -1.74
N ALA A 6 -37.82 -16.27 -2.30
CA ALA A 6 -38.29 -17.49 -1.62
C ALA A 6 -37.16 -18.49 -1.37
N LYS A 7 -36.22 -18.63 -2.32
CA LYS A 7 -35.07 -19.53 -2.18
C LYS A 7 -34.11 -19.08 -1.06
N ILE A 8 -33.89 -17.77 -0.92
CA ILE A 8 -33.03 -17.21 0.13
C ILE A 8 -33.70 -17.30 1.49
N ALA A 9 -35.01 -17.04 1.58
CA ALA A 9 -35.75 -17.18 2.82
C ALA A 9 -35.70 -18.62 3.34
N LEU A 10 -35.89 -19.61 2.46
CA LEU A 10 -35.75 -21.02 2.80
C LEU A 10 -34.33 -21.36 3.27
N ALA A 11 -33.29 -20.92 2.55
CA ALA A 11 -31.91 -21.15 2.95
C ALA A 11 -31.54 -20.46 4.27
N THR A 12 -32.07 -19.26 4.53
CA THR A 12 -31.87 -18.53 5.79
C THR A 12 -32.53 -19.25 6.96
N ASN A 13 -33.75 -19.76 6.78
CA ASN A 13 -34.46 -20.54 7.79
C ASN A 13 -33.72 -21.84 8.13
N VAL A 14 -33.17 -22.53 7.13
CA VAL A 14 -32.34 -23.73 7.36
C VAL A 14 -31.11 -23.37 8.20
N MET A 15 -30.43 -22.28 7.87
CA MET A 15 -29.26 -21.85 8.65
C MET A 15 -29.65 -21.42 10.08
N GLU A 16 -30.76 -20.72 10.25
CA GLU A 16 -31.25 -20.28 11.56
C GLU A 16 -31.69 -21.47 12.44
N ASN A 17 -32.31 -22.50 11.85
CA ASN A 17 -32.70 -23.71 12.58
C ASN A 17 -31.50 -24.51 13.12
N HIS A 18 -30.38 -24.54 12.38
CA HIS A 18 -29.20 -25.31 12.79
C HIS A 18 -28.18 -24.50 13.60
N PHE A 19 -28.11 -23.18 13.41
CA PHE A 19 -27.05 -22.34 13.95
C PHE A 19 -27.56 -21.12 14.75
N GLY A 20 -28.87 -20.93 14.85
CA GLY A 20 -29.52 -19.83 15.55
C GLY A 20 -29.48 -18.49 14.80
N ASP A 21 -29.98 -17.44 15.46
CA ASP A 21 -30.11 -16.07 14.96
C ASP A 21 -28.77 -15.46 14.49
N LYS A 22 -27.64 -15.91 15.04
CA LYS A 22 -26.29 -15.40 14.75
C LYS A 22 -25.52 -16.22 13.71
N TRP A 23 -26.18 -17.11 12.98
CA TRP A 23 -25.54 -18.00 11.98
C TRP A 23 -24.67 -17.24 10.97
N PHE A 24 -25.05 -16.00 10.62
CA PHE A 24 -24.34 -15.15 9.66
C PHE A 24 -22.94 -14.71 10.12
N ARG A 25 -22.61 -14.88 11.41
CA ARG A 25 -21.28 -14.56 11.99
C ARG A 25 -20.33 -15.75 12.01
N LEU A 26 -20.82 -16.95 11.68
CA LEU A 26 -20.02 -18.17 11.73
C LEU A 26 -19.09 -18.26 10.51
N SER A 27 -17.85 -18.67 10.75
CA SER A 27 -16.91 -18.98 9.69
C SER A 27 -17.30 -20.29 8.98
N ARG A 28 -16.85 -20.45 7.73
CA ARG A 28 -17.10 -21.68 6.95
C ARG A 28 -16.55 -22.93 7.66
N GLU A 29 -15.46 -22.77 8.39
CA GLU A 29 -14.84 -23.83 9.19
C GLU A 29 -15.71 -24.23 10.38
N GLN A 30 -16.29 -23.25 11.09
CA GLN A 30 -17.22 -23.50 12.21
C GLN A 30 -18.48 -24.23 11.73
N VAL A 31 -19.03 -23.82 10.59
CA VAL A 31 -20.19 -24.48 9.97
C VAL A 31 -19.83 -25.89 9.50
N SER A 32 -18.66 -26.09 8.91
CA SER A 32 -18.20 -27.40 8.45
C SER A 32 -17.92 -28.37 9.61
N ALA A 33 -17.39 -27.87 10.73
CA ALA A 33 -17.16 -28.67 11.93
C ALA A 33 -18.49 -29.19 12.52
N HIS A 34 -19.51 -28.34 12.56
CA HIS A 34 -20.85 -28.73 13.01
C HIS A 34 -21.49 -29.78 12.06
N CYS A 35 -21.36 -29.59 10.75
CA CYS A 35 -21.83 -30.55 9.73
C CYS A 35 -21.20 -31.94 9.82
N SER A 36 -20.02 -32.09 10.44
CA SER A 36 -19.37 -33.39 10.62
C SER A 36 -20.06 -34.25 11.68
N ASN A 37 -20.85 -33.64 12.55
CA ASN A 37 -21.56 -34.32 13.65
C ASN A 37 -23.05 -34.54 13.36
N LEU A 38 -23.51 -34.27 12.13
CA LEU A 38 -24.91 -34.36 11.71
C LEU A 38 -25.18 -35.54 10.77
N GLY A 39 -26.45 -35.91 10.64
CA GLY A 39 -26.90 -36.91 9.68
C GLY A 39 -26.61 -36.50 8.22
N LYS A 40 -26.55 -37.49 7.31
CA LYS A 40 -26.29 -37.23 5.88
C LYS A 40 -27.31 -36.26 5.25
N VAL A 41 -28.57 -36.33 5.70
CA VAL A 41 -29.67 -35.47 5.24
C VAL A 41 -29.42 -34.02 5.67
N ASP A 42 -29.28 -33.75 6.96
CA ASP A 42 -29.02 -32.40 7.49
C ASP A 42 -27.75 -31.77 6.89
N ARG A 43 -26.69 -32.56 6.72
CA ARG A 43 -25.46 -32.10 6.06
C ARG A 43 -25.69 -31.67 4.62
N SER A 44 -26.57 -32.36 3.90
CA SER A 44 -26.90 -32.03 2.51
C SER A 44 -27.75 -30.76 2.43
N GLU A 45 -28.68 -30.57 3.37
CA GLU A 45 -29.55 -29.40 3.49
C GLU A 45 -28.74 -28.14 3.83
N ILE A 46 -27.84 -28.22 4.82
CA ILE A 46 -26.96 -27.11 5.19
C ILE A 46 -26.03 -26.74 4.02
N LYS A 47 -25.45 -27.72 3.32
CA LYS A 47 -24.62 -27.45 2.14
C LYS A 47 -25.40 -26.78 1.01
N ALA A 48 -26.64 -27.21 0.78
CA ALA A 48 -27.51 -26.60 -0.21
C ALA A 48 -27.88 -25.16 0.18
N ALA A 49 -28.19 -24.91 1.45
CA ALA A 49 -28.48 -23.59 1.98
C ALA A 49 -27.27 -22.64 1.84
N ILE A 50 -26.07 -23.08 2.23
CA ILE A 50 -24.82 -22.32 2.04
C ILE A 50 -24.63 -21.98 0.57
N LYS A 51 -24.80 -22.96 -0.33
CA LYS A 51 -24.66 -22.72 -1.76
C LYS A 51 -25.65 -21.66 -2.26
N ILE A 52 -26.91 -21.71 -1.84
CA ILE A 52 -27.92 -20.71 -2.23
C ILE A 52 -27.56 -19.31 -1.68
N ILE A 53 -27.05 -19.22 -0.46
CA ILE A 53 -26.63 -17.96 0.16
C ILE A 53 -25.38 -17.40 -0.52
N ASP A 54 -24.40 -18.25 -0.82
CA ASP A 54 -23.19 -17.89 -1.54
C ASP A 54 -23.52 -17.49 -2.97
N ASP A 55 -24.35 -18.25 -3.69
CA ASP A 55 -24.84 -17.90 -5.02
C ASP A 55 -25.62 -16.59 -4.98
N PHE A 56 -26.36 -16.29 -3.91
CA PHE A 56 -27.05 -15.01 -3.76
C PHE A 56 -26.06 -13.85 -3.54
N ARG A 57 -25.14 -13.99 -2.58
CA ARG A 57 -24.06 -13.01 -2.30
C ARG A 57 -23.21 -12.78 -3.55
N ASN A 58 -22.85 -13.86 -4.22
CA ASN A 58 -22.08 -13.85 -5.45
C ASN A 58 -22.89 -13.35 -6.63
N SER A 59 -24.22 -13.48 -6.67
CA SER A 59 -25.05 -12.88 -7.74
C SER A 59 -25.20 -11.37 -7.61
N ASP A 60 -25.14 -10.83 -6.38
CA ASP A 60 -25.13 -9.38 -6.15
C ASP A 60 -23.72 -8.79 -6.35
N ILE A 61 -22.68 -9.59 -6.09
CA ILE A 61 -21.29 -9.32 -6.48
C ILE A 61 -21.12 -9.47 -8.00
N GLU A 62 -21.76 -10.43 -8.66
CA GLU A 62 -21.77 -10.64 -10.11
C GLU A 62 -22.57 -9.56 -10.82
N LYS A 63 -23.57 -8.92 -10.21
CA LYS A 63 -24.17 -7.71 -10.80
C LYS A 63 -23.19 -6.53 -10.81
N LYS A 64 -22.34 -6.39 -9.79
CA LYS A 64 -21.22 -5.43 -9.80
C LYS A 64 -20.12 -5.84 -10.78
N HIS A 65 -19.73 -7.12 -10.77
CA HIS A 65 -18.72 -7.67 -11.68
C HIS A 65 -19.18 -7.75 -13.14
N PHE A 66 -20.45 -7.97 -13.47
CA PHE A 66 -20.96 -7.95 -14.85
C PHE A 66 -21.12 -6.54 -15.40
N GLN A 67 -21.37 -5.53 -14.54
CA GLN A 67 -21.27 -4.12 -14.96
C GLN A 67 -19.80 -3.75 -15.23
N GLU A 68 -18.87 -4.24 -14.43
CA GLU A 68 -17.42 -4.06 -14.65
C GLU A 68 -16.90 -4.89 -15.85
N HIS A 69 -17.41 -6.11 -16.08
CA HIS A 69 -16.96 -7.01 -17.15
C HIS A 69 -17.61 -6.71 -18.51
N ARG A 70 -18.83 -6.17 -18.59
CA ARG A 70 -19.36 -5.66 -19.88
C ARG A 70 -18.60 -4.42 -20.38
N GLN A 71 -18.02 -3.62 -19.48
CA GLN A 71 -17.05 -2.60 -19.90
C GLN A 71 -15.73 -3.22 -20.36
N GLN A 72 -15.28 -4.32 -19.75
CA GLN A 72 -14.01 -4.96 -20.14
C GLN A 72 -14.07 -5.78 -21.45
N GLU A 73 -15.16 -6.49 -21.75
CA GLU A 73 -15.21 -7.33 -22.97
C GLU A 73 -15.43 -6.52 -24.26
N HIS A 74 -16.12 -5.37 -24.20
CA HIS A 74 -16.18 -4.45 -25.34
C HIS A 74 -14.87 -3.65 -25.54
N HIS A 75 -13.99 -3.55 -24.53
CA HIS A 75 -12.70 -2.84 -24.61
C HIS A 75 -11.50 -3.69 -25.05
N LYS A 76 -11.68 -4.98 -25.36
CA LYS A 76 -10.63 -5.74 -26.10
C LYS A 76 -10.40 -5.21 -27.51
N SER A 77 -11.29 -4.36 -28.02
CA SER A 77 -11.11 -3.53 -29.19
C SER A 77 -10.33 -2.25 -28.82
N LYS A 78 -8.99 -2.29 -29.00
CA LYS A 78 -8.03 -1.17 -28.89
C LYS A 78 -7.78 -0.60 -27.48
N ILE A 79 -7.14 -1.38 -26.61
CA ILE A 79 -6.47 -0.82 -25.41
C ILE A 79 -5.28 0.03 -25.86
N SER A 80 -5.31 1.33 -25.58
CA SER A 80 -4.24 2.27 -25.86
C SER A 80 -2.96 1.90 -25.09
N ARG A 81 -1.76 2.24 -25.59
CA ARG A 81 -0.50 2.03 -24.84
C ARG A 81 -0.56 2.65 -23.43
N TYR A 82 -1.31 3.74 -23.28
CA TYR A 82 -1.52 4.42 -22.02
C TYR A 82 -2.27 3.54 -21.00
N GLU A 83 -3.34 2.87 -21.43
CA GLU A 83 -4.15 1.97 -20.58
C GLU A 83 -3.40 0.69 -20.22
N LYS A 84 -2.51 0.19 -21.10
CA LYS A 84 -1.62 -0.95 -20.77
C LYS A 84 -0.67 -0.62 -19.63
N THR A 85 -0.18 0.61 -19.60
CA THR A 85 0.75 1.09 -18.56
C THR A 85 0.03 1.24 -17.23
N ASP A 86 -1.21 1.76 -17.22
CA ASP A 86 -2.05 1.82 -16.02
C ASP A 86 -2.32 0.43 -15.43
N ILE A 87 -2.67 -0.56 -16.25
CA ILE A 87 -2.93 -1.94 -15.81
C ILE A 87 -1.67 -2.57 -15.18
N MET A 88 -0.49 -2.32 -15.76
CA MET A 88 0.77 -2.81 -15.21
C MET A 88 1.09 -2.16 -13.86
N ILE A 89 0.95 -0.83 -13.76
CA ILE A 89 1.17 -0.08 -12.52
C ILE A 89 0.21 -0.56 -11.43
N GLU A 90 -1.07 -0.76 -11.77
CA GLU A 90 -2.08 -1.28 -10.86
C GLU A 90 -1.69 -2.64 -10.30
N LYS A 91 -1.27 -3.57 -11.17
CA LYS A 91 -0.83 -4.91 -10.75
C LYS A 91 0.35 -4.83 -9.79
N CYS A 92 1.36 -4.01 -10.12
CA CYS A 92 2.54 -3.84 -9.26
C CYS A 92 2.15 -3.29 -7.88
N LEU A 93 1.30 -2.26 -7.83
CA LEU A 93 0.80 -1.67 -6.59
C LEU A 93 0.05 -2.70 -5.73
N LYS A 94 -0.86 -3.47 -6.33
CA LYS A 94 -1.62 -4.51 -5.61
C LYS A 94 -0.72 -5.61 -5.06
N THR A 95 0.26 -6.05 -5.84
CA THR A 95 1.25 -7.05 -5.40
C THR A 95 2.09 -6.51 -4.26
N ALA A 96 2.58 -5.28 -4.36
CA ALA A 96 3.39 -4.65 -3.31
C ALA A 96 2.61 -4.46 -2.01
N ILE A 97 1.34 -4.05 -2.08
CA ILE A 97 0.45 -3.96 -0.91
C ILE A 97 0.25 -5.33 -0.26
N THR A 98 -0.06 -6.35 -1.07
CA THR A 98 -0.31 -7.73 -0.59
C THR A 98 0.93 -8.30 0.11
N ASN A 99 2.11 -8.06 -0.47
CA ASN A 99 3.36 -8.60 0.02
C ASN A 99 4.04 -7.70 1.07
N LYS A 100 3.39 -6.60 1.48
CA LYS A 100 3.95 -5.60 2.42
C LYS A 100 5.32 -5.06 1.98
N ILE A 101 5.54 -4.96 0.67
CA ILE A 101 6.76 -4.41 0.07
C ILE A 101 6.69 -2.87 0.16
N THR A 102 7.83 -2.23 0.42
CA THR A 102 7.89 -0.77 0.50
C THR A 102 7.78 -0.14 -0.89
N HIS A 103 7.40 1.14 -0.94
CA HIS A 103 7.37 1.88 -2.21
C HIS A 103 8.73 1.86 -2.92
N SER A 104 9.84 1.97 -2.19
CA SER A 104 11.19 1.95 -2.79
C SER A 104 11.49 0.61 -3.47
N GLU A 105 11.27 -0.51 -2.78
CA GLU A 105 11.50 -1.85 -3.33
C GLU A 105 10.58 -2.15 -4.52
N MET A 106 9.32 -1.69 -4.48
CA MET A 106 8.43 -1.82 -5.63
C MET A 106 8.97 -1.04 -6.84
N MET A 107 9.45 0.20 -6.65
CA MET A 107 9.98 1.02 -7.73
C MET A 107 11.24 0.44 -8.40
N GLU A 108 11.98 -0.43 -7.71
CA GLU A 108 13.13 -1.14 -8.29
C GLU A 108 12.72 -2.28 -9.24
N THR A 109 11.50 -2.79 -9.08
CA THR A 109 11.01 -3.97 -9.83
C THR A 109 9.97 -3.61 -10.90
N ILE A 110 9.42 -2.41 -10.85
CA ILE A 110 8.40 -1.97 -11.80
C ILE A 110 8.98 -1.79 -13.20
N GLN A 111 8.26 -2.29 -14.21
CA GLN A 111 8.69 -2.23 -15.62
C GLN A 111 8.28 -0.91 -16.29
N CYS A 112 8.48 0.22 -15.61
CA CYS A 112 8.41 1.55 -16.20
C CYS A 112 9.34 2.53 -15.48
N ASP A 113 9.75 3.60 -16.15
CA ASP A 113 10.56 4.64 -15.54
C ASP A 113 9.74 5.47 -14.53
N GLU A 114 10.46 6.10 -13.58
CA GLU A 114 9.84 6.88 -12.51
C GLU A 114 9.01 8.07 -13.03
N GLY A 115 9.42 8.70 -14.13
CA GLY A 115 8.71 9.82 -14.73
C GLY A 115 7.35 9.39 -15.29
N THR A 116 7.33 8.28 -16.03
CA THR A 116 6.12 7.63 -16.53
C THR A 116 5.23 7.20 -15.36
N TYR A 117 5.78 6.49 -14.37
CA TYR A 117 5.03 6.10 -13.16
C TYR A 117 4.33 7.29 -12.51
N ARG A 118 5.07 8.37 -12.20
CA ARG A 118 4.52 9.58 -11.56
C ARG A 118 3.44 10.25 -12.41
N LYS A 119 3.60 10.28 -13.74
CA LYS A 119 2.59 10.84 -14.65
C LYS A 119 1.28 10.06 -14.57
N HIS A 120 1.35 8.74 -14.56
CA HIS A 120 0.19 7.86 -14.47
C HIS A 120 -0.48 7.96 -13.08
N ILE A 121 0.28 7.97 -11.98
CA ILE A 121 -0.23 8.23 -10.62
C ILE A 121 -0.90 9.61 -10.51
N LYS A 122 -0.36 10.63 -11.17
CA LYS A 122 -0.94 11.98 -11.18
C LYS A 122 -2.26 12.01 -11.95
N ASN A 123 -2.38 11.28 -13.05
CA ASN A 123 -3.56 11.38 -13.92
C ASN A 123 -4.66 10.36 -13.58
N ASN A 124 -4.38 9.35 -12.74
CA ASN A 124 -5.32 8.30 -12.38
C ASN A 124 -5.55 8.27 -10.86
N GLU A 125 -6.75 8.69 -10.43
CA GLU A 125 -7.09 8.78 -9.00
C GLU A 125 -7.06 7.42 -8.29
N TYR A 126 -7.46 6.36 -8.98
CA TYR A 126 -7.46 5.01 -8.41
C TYR A 126 -6.03 4.53 -8.12
N LEU A 127 -5.12 4.69 -9.08
CA LEU A 127 -3.71 4.35 -8.87
C LEU A 127 -3.09 5.20 -7.76
N ARG A 128 -3.47 6.48 -7.65
CA ARG A 128 -3.03 7.36 -6.57
C ARG A 128 -3.48 6.89 -5.18
N ARG A 129 -4.68 6.34 -5.07
CA ARG A 129 -5.17 5.77 -3.80
C ARG A 129 -4.39 4.51 -3.44
N LEU A 130 -4.10 3.64 -4.40
CA LEU A 130 -3.28 2.45 -4.19
C LEU A 130 -1.84 2.80 -3.80
N ASP A 131 -1.21 3.77 -4.48
CA ASP A 131 0.13 4.26 -4.15
C ASP A 131 0.24 4.72 -2.68
N LYS A 132 -0.78 5.43 -2.19
CA LYS A 132 -0.82 5.89 -0.79
C LYS A 132 -0.92 4.76 0.25
N CYS A 133 -1.36 3.57 -0.15
CA CYS A 133 -1.46 2.41 0.75
C CYS A 133 -0.11 1.71 0.96
N LEU A 134 0.89 2.00 0.12
CA LEU A 134 2.21 1.43 0.32
C LEU A 134 2.89 2.07 1.52
N SER A 135 3.54 1.23 2.34
CA SER A 135 4.51 1.72 3.29
C SER A 135 5.61 2.40 2.49
N ARG A 136 5.56 3.73 2.49
CA ARG A 136 6.73 4.50 2.11
C ARG A 136 7.71 4.16 3.20
N SER A 137 8.87 3.59 2.84
CA SER A 137 10.00 3.64 3.76
C SER A 137 9.99 5.08 4.25
N LYS A 138 9.89 5.24 5.56
CA LYS A 138 10.22 6.52 6.15
C LYS A 138 11.69 6.69 5.76
N ARG A 139 11.94 7.23 4.56
CA ARG A 139 13.14 7.98 4.20
C ARG A 139 13.07 9.24 5.04
N PHE A 140 12.98 9.04 6.34
CA PHE A 140 13.57 9.90 7.30
C PHE A 140 15.03 9.92 6.86
N ILE A 141 15.34 11.01 6.16
CA ILE A 141 16.69 11.29 5.77
C ILE A 141 17.40 11.51 7.10
N GLU A 142 18.08 10.46 7.57
CA GLU A 142 18.87 10.55 8.78
C GLU A 142 20.01 11.53 8.50
N LEU A 143 20.17 12.50 9.40
CA LEU A 143 21.15 13.56 9.26
C LEU A 143 22.19 13.41 10.34
N ALA A 144 23.43 13.64 9.95
CA ALA A 144 24.50 13.95 10.86
C ALA A 144 24.71 15.48 10.81
N VAL A 145 24.84 16.12 11.96
CA VAL A 145 25.09 17.57 12.07
C VAL A 145 26.28 17.79 12.98
N MET A 146 27.32 18.40 12.44
CA MET A 146 28.46 18.89 13.19
C MET A 146 28.19 20.35 13.56
N GLN A 147 27.94 20.60 14.84
CA GLN A 147 27.72 21.94 15.37
C GLN A 147 29.02 22.75 15.40
N GLU A 148 28.93 24.08 15.48
CA GLU A 148 30.11 24.98 15.54
C GLU A 148 31.05 24.64 16.69
N ASN A 149 30.51 24.18 17.81
CA ASN A 149 31.26 23.73 18.99
C ASN A 149 31.99 22.38 18.79
N GLY A 150 31.90 21.77 17.61
CA GLY A 150 32.48 20.47 17.27
C GLY A 150 31.68 19.26 17.75
N GLN A 151 30.47 19.45 18.30
CA GLN A 151 29.60 18.36 18.71
C GLN A 151 28.91 17.75 17.49
N LEU A 152 28.99 16.42 17.39
CA LEU A 152 28.29 15.66 16.37
C LEU A 152 26.94 15.14 16.91
N VAL A 153 25.86 15.49 16.24
CA VAL A 153 24.48 15.08 16.60
C VAL A 153 23.85 14.34 15.42
N PHE A 154 23.12 13.27 15.72
CA PHE A 154 22.36 12.51 14.73
C PHE A 154 20.87 12.76 14.90
N TYR A 155 20.21 13.15 13.81
CA TYR A 155 18.77 13.27 13.77
C TYR A 155 18.22 12.14 12.92
N PRO A 156 17.17 11.45 13.39
CA PRO A 156 16.53 10.42 12.60
C PRO A 156 15.89 11.04 11.35
N ASN A 157 15.46 12.31 11.39
CA ASN A 157 14.83 12.97 10.24
C ASN A 157 15.04 14.49 10.19
N VAL A 158 14.74 15.08 9.04
CA VAL A 158 14.81 16.54 8.79
C VAL A 158 13.90 17.36 9.72
N VAL A 159 12.76 16.82 10.16
CA VAL A 159 11.82 17.56 11.01
C VAL A 159 12.41 17.77 12.41
N GLU A 160 13.03 16.73 12.97
CA GLU A 160 13.72 16.84 14.25
C GLU A 160 14.93 17.76 14.19
N ALA A 161 15.75 17.65 13.13
CA ALA A 161 16.85 18.59 12.90
C ALA A 161 16.35 20.03 12.74
N SER A 162 15.23 20.23 12.05
CA SER A 162 14.60 21.54 11.85
C SER A 162 14.16 22.18 13.16
N HIS A 163 13.60 21.39 14.08
CA HIS A 163 13.20 21.88 15.40
C HIS A 163 14.40 22.24 16.26
N ASP A 164 15.44 21.39 16.29
CA ASP A 164 16.60 21.59 17.16
C ASP A 164 17.51 22.72 16.68
N LEU A 165 17.72 22.83 15.37
CA LEU A 165 18.51 23.90 14.75
C LEU A 165 17.72 25.20 14.56
N ASN A 166 16.42 25.22 14.88
CA ASN A 166 15.52 26.36 14.69
C ASN A 166 15.53 26.92 13.25
N VAL A 167 15.60 26.02 12.26
CA VAL A 167 15.57 26.38 10.82
C VAL A 167 14.49 25.61 10.11
N SER A 168 13.96 26.15 9.01
CA SER A 168 12.90 25.47 8.27
C SER A 168 13.39 24.14 7.66
N SER A 169 12.54 23.11 7.68
CA SER A 169 12.82 21.83 7.01
C SER A 169 13.13 22.00 5.52
N TYR A 170 12.56 23.01 4.87
CA TYR A 170 12.84 23.35 3.47
C TYR A 170 14.29 23.85 3.29
N THR A 171 14.79 24.66 4.22
CA THR A 171 16.17 25.16 4.21
C THR A 171 17.17 24.01 4.29
N ILE A 172 16.93 23.05 5.20
CA ILE A 172 17.75 21.83 5.33
C ILE A 172 17.75 21.02 4.04
N GLN A 173 16.58 20.76 3.46
CA GLN A 173 16.48 20.01 2.21
C GLN A 173 17.14 20.74 1.03
N LYS A 174 17.07 22.07 0.99
CA LYS A 174 17.71 22.87 -0.05
C LYS A 174 19.22 22.79 0.06
N ALA A 175 19.78 22.92 1.26
CA ALA A 175 21.22 22.81 1.50
C ALA A 175 21.75 21.45 1.04
N LEU A 176 21.10 20.37 1.46
CA LEU A 176 21.48 19.00 1.08
C LEU A 176 21.37 18.73 -0.43
N LYS A 177 20.44 19.38 -1.15
CA LYS A 177 20.34 19.23 -2.60
C LYS A 177 21.44 19.97 -3.35
N VAL A 178 21.89 21.11 -2.85
CA VAL A 178 22.93 21.93 -3.49
C VAL A 178 24.29 21.26 -3.34
N GLY A 179 24.60 20.70 -2.18
CA GLY A 179 25.86 20.01 -1.92
C GLY A 179 25.79 18.50 -2.08
N ASP A 180 24.95 17.95 -2.96
CA ASP A 180 24.91 16.48 -3.21
C ASP A 180 24.87 15.61 -1.93
N GLY A 181 24.07 16.02 -0.96
CA GLY A 181 23.92 15.38 0.34
C GLY A 181 24.77 15.96 1.48
N TYR A 182 25.48 17.08 1.26
CA TYR A 182 26.07 17.92 2.32
C TYR A 182 25.60 19.39 2.22
N GLY A 183 25.78 20.15 3.29
CA GLY A 183 25.54 21.60 3.31
C GLY A 183 25.94 22.26 4.63
N VAL A 184 25.87 23.59 4.69
CA VAL A 184 26.13 24.39 5.89
C VAL A 184 24.94 25.30 6.16
N ILE A 185 24.47 25.34 7.41
CA ILE A 185 23.36 26.20 7.84
C ILE A 185 23.71 26.79 9.20
N ASP A 186 23.75 28.13 9.28
CA ASP A 186 24.05 28.87 10.50
C ASP A 186 25.30 28.32 11.22
N GLY A 187 26.37 28.09 10.45
CA GLY A 187 27.64 27.54 10.92
C GLY A 187 27.65 26.02 11.19
N ASN A 188 26.49 25.37 11.27
CA ASN A 188 26.39 23.93 11.43
C ASN A 188 26.59 23.22 10.10
N ARG A 189 27.51 22.24 10.05
CA ARG A 189 27.71 21.39 8.87
C ARG A 189 26.75 20.22 8.93
N ILE A 190 25.90 20.08 7.92
CA ILE A 190 24.87 19.05 7.84
C ILE A 190 25.22 18.10 6.70
N LYS A 191 25.14 16.80 6.93
CA LYS A 191 25.39 15.76 5.93
C LYS A 191 24.41 14.62 6.10
N LEU A 192 24.08 13.94 5.01
CA LEU A 192 23.35 12.66 5.09
C LEU A 192 24.14 11.68 5.95
N LYS A 193 23.49 11.01 6.90
CA LYS A 193 24.14 10.02 7.77
C LYS A 193 24.84 8.94 6.95
N SER A 194 24.24 8.47 5.87
CA SER A 194 24.85 7.49 4.95
C SER A 194 26.14 7.99 4.29
N LEU A 195 26.20 9.28 3.93
CA LEU A 195 27.40 9.88 3.38
C LEU A 195 28.44 10.13 4.46
N TRP A 196 28.02 10.48 5.67
CA TRP A 196 28.91 10.61 6.82
C TRP A 196 29.52 9.26 7.23
N GLU A 197 28.74 8.18 7.25
CA GLU A 197 29.25 6.84 7.57
C GLU A 197 30.29 6.37 6.54
N LYS A 198 30.14 6.79 5.28
CA LYS A 198 31.06 6.44 4.20
C LYS A 198 32.33 7.30 4.17
N GLU A 199 32.20 8.59 4.44
CA GLU A 199 33.25 9.59 4.14
C GLU A 199 33.66 10.46 5.34
N GLY A 200 32.87 10.47 6.41
CA GLY A 200 33.04 11.39 7.53
C GLY A 200 32.65 12.85 7.22
N PHE A 201 32.93 13.74 8.18
CA PHE A 201 32.98 15.19 7.98
C PHE A 201 34.43 15.58 7.76
N TRP A 202 34.79 15.95 6.52
CA TRP A 202 36.09 16.55 6.26
C TRP A 202 36.09 17.97 6.83
N MET A 203 37.14 18.30 7.59
CA MET A 203 37.48 19.68 7.89
C MET A 203 38.25 20.18 6.67
N ASP A 204 37.71 21.15 5.94
CA ASP A 204 38.58 21.95 5.08
C ASP A 204 39.53 22.70 6.03
N ASN A 205 40.76 22.20 6.12
CA ASN A 205 41.84 22.92 6.78
C ASN A 205 42.13 24.17 5.93
N GLU A 206 41.56 25.32 6.27
CA GLU A 206 42.28 26.57 6.07
C GLU A 206 43.49 26.54 7.00
N GLY A 207 44.66 26.12 6.48
CA GLY A 207 45.86 26.06 7.30
C GLY A 207 47.10 25.40 6.69
N GLU A 208 47.49 25.74 5.46
CA GLU A 208 48.93 25.72 5.11
C GLU A 208 49.33 27.10 4.56
N LYS A 209 49.79 27.95 5.48
CA LYS A 209 50.85 28.91 5.17
C LYS A 209 52.14 28.11 5.02
N HIS A 210 52.74 28.14 3.84
CA HIS A 210 54.20 28.20 3.68
C HIS A 210 54.53 29.05 2.46
#